data_AF-A0A3M8AQ67-F1
#
_entry.id   AF-A0A3M8AQ67-F1
#
_cell.length_a   1.000
_cell.length_b   1.000
_cell.length_c   1.000
_cell.angle_alpha   90.00
_cell.angle_beta   90.00
_cell.angle_gamma   90.00
#
_symmetry.space_group_name_H-M   'P 1'
#
loop_
_entity.id
_entity.type
_entity.pdbx_description
1 polymer ?
#
loop_
_entity_poly.entity_id
_entity_poly.type
_entity_poly.pdbx_seq_one_letter_code
_entity_poly.pdbx_strand_id
1 'polypeptide(L)'
;MTKRLKKSEFMMAYMIIITLACGVGGFFFGAHYMKSSIEAEQAAALEAKQKEAEKEKLLREQKLYSEQDFIRFYYAVYAPALELKQAHFDAMANWGSLDQKGRSDALKQLEKLAEQTLKELEKKVPLPTSPLLTQAHANFTNSVRAYLDSMERIRSDQNSNAATPAAIASNLTLSQNSWLTAQEMVYHSVAAWESAYVEKKPMPQTAPATVTAAQWKQYPFHYRTYLAALFMSANKHWDSYNPEDLTARLDLLLASSESQTLGITDVAAAVKVLYATDAVHFGDFKKLNGKLYSVLNTPEIPLYK
;
A
#
# COMPACT_ATOMS: atom_id res chain seq x y z
N MET A 1 -47.10 44.60 -49.84
CA MET A 1 -47.23 43.13 -49.66
C MET A 1 -46.36 42.69 -48.49
N THR A 2 -46.92 42.62 -47.29
CA THR A 2 -46.26 41.99 -46.14
C THR A 2 -46.48 40.49 -46.24
N LYS A 3 -45.51 39.75 -46.82
CA LYS A 3 -45.53 38.29 -46.79
C LYS A 3 -45.39 37.85 -45.33
N ARG A 4 -46.50 37.48 -44.70
CA ARG A 4 -46.49 36.80 -43.39
C ARG A 4 -45.73 35.48 -43.56
N LEU A 5 -44.75 35.26 -42.69
CA LEU A 5 -43.97 34.03 -42.64
C LEU A 5 -44.91 32.81 -42.55
N LYS A 6 -44.63 31.78 -43.35
CA LYS A 6 -45.38 30.52 -43.31
C LYS A 6 -45.12 29.82 -41.98
N LYS A 7 -46.09 29.03 -41.51
CA LYS A 7 -46.02 28.28 -40.24
C LYS A 7 -44.71 27.46 -40.11
N SER A 8 -44.19 26.92 -41.22
CA SER A 8 -42.92 26.20 -41.29
C SER A 8 -41.68 27.08 -41.06
N GLU A 9 -41.70 28.33 -41.53
CA GLU A 9 -40.58 29.28 -41.38
C GLU A 9 -40.50 29.80 -39.94
N PHE A 10 -41.65 30.01 -39.29
CA PHE A 10 -41.70 30.29 -37.85
C PHE A 10 -41.15 29.11 -37.02
N MET A 11 -41.52 27.88 -37.38
CA MET A 11 -41.06 26.68 -36.65
C MET A 11 -39.53 26.50 -36.76
N MET A 12 -38.96 26.77 -37.94
CA MET A 12 -37.51 26.73 -38.16
C MET A 12 -36.78 27.80 -37.33
N ALA A 13 -37.28 29.04 -37.31
CA ALA A 13 -36.70 30.12 -36.52
C ALA A 13 -36.71 29.81 -35.01
N TYR A 14 -37.81 29.26 -34.49
CA TYR A 14 -37.88 28.83 -33.08
C TYR A 14 -36.88 27.72 -32.75
N MET A 15 -36.71 26.72 -33.62
CA MET A 15 -35.72 25.65 -33.43
C MET A 15 -34.29 26.18 -33.39
N ILE A 16 -33.96 27.15 -34.25
CA ILE A 16 -32.64 27.79 -34.26
C ILE A 16 -32.41 28.57 -32.96
N ILE A 17 -33.39 29.36 -32.51
CA ILE A 17 -33.28 30.15 -31.27
C ILE A 17 -33.13 29.23 -30.05
N ILE A 18 -33.92 28.16 -29.97
CA ILE A 18 -33.84 27.18 -28.87
C ILE A 18 -32.47 26.48 -28.88
N THR A 19 -31.99 26.04 -30.04
CA THR A 19 -30.67 25.38 -30.17
C THR A 19 -29.54 26.32 -29.77
N LEU A 20 -29.62 27.60 -30.16
CA LEU A 20 -28.64 28.62 -29.78
C LEU A 20 -28.68 28.87 -28.27
N ALA A 21 -29.87 28.99 -27.67
CA ALA A 21 -30.03 29.18 -26.23
C ALA A 21 -29.49 27.97 -25.43
N CYS A 22 -29.77 26.74 -25.88
CA CYS A 22 -29.21 25.53 -25.28
C CYS A 22 -27.69 25.45 -25.44
N GLY A 23 -27.15 25.81 -26.61
CA GLY A 23 -25.70 25.83 -26.86
C GLY A 23 -24.96 26.83 -25.96
N VAL A 24 -25.49 28.06 -25.86
CA VAL A 24 -24.92 29.09 -24.99
C VAL A 24 -25.05 28.72 -23.51
N GLY A 25 -26.22 28.21 -23.09
CA GLY A 25 -26.44 27.74 -21.72
C GLY A 25 -25.52 26.58 -21.32
N GLY A 26 -25.36 25.59 -22.20
CA GLY A 26 -24.45 24.46 -22.00
C GLY A 26 -22.98 24.89 -21.94
N PHE A 27 -22.57 25.85 -22.78
CA PHE A 27 -21.21 26.40 -22.76
C PHE A 27 -20.88 27.09 -21.43
N PHE A 28 -21.75 27.99 -20.94
CA PHE A 28 -21.50 28.69 -19.68
C PHE A 28 -21.59 27.75 -18.46
N PHE A 29 -22.49 26.77 -18.48
CA PHE A 29 -22.57 25.75 -17.43
C PHE A 29 -21.29 24.88 -17.39
N GLY A 30 -20.82 24.42 -18.55
CA GLY A 30 -19.57 23.66 -18.66
C GLY A 30 -18.34 24.45 -18.22
N ALA A 31 -18.26 25.74 -18.60
CA ALA A 31 -17.17 26.62 -18.18
C ALA A 31 -17.17 26.87 -16.66
N HIS A 32 -18.34 27.04 -16.05
CA HIS A 32 -18.48 27.18 -14.60
C HIS A 32 -18.06 25.91 -13.85
N TYR A 33 -18.47 24.74 -14.33
CA TYR A 33 -18.10 23.45 -13.75
C TYR A 33 -16.59 23.16 -13.86
N MET A 34 -15.97 23.48 -15.00
CA MET A 34 -14.52 23.31 -15.17
C MET A 34 -13.74 24.26 -14.27
N LYS A 35 -14.17 25.53 -14.15
CA LYS A 35 -13.56 26.50 -13.25
C LYS A 35 -13.66 26.05 -11.78
N SER A 36 -14.83 25.58 -11.33
CA SER A 36 -15.01 25.12 -9.96
C SER A 36 -14.23 23.84 -9.66
N SER A 37 -14.10 22.92 -10.62
CA SER A 37 -13.27 21.72 -10.50
C SER A 37 -11.78 22.07 -10.35
N ILE A 38 -11.27 23.01 -11.15
CA ILE A 38 -9.87 23.45 -11.07
C ILE A 38 -9.61 24.20 -9.76
N GLU A 39 -10.53 25.06 -9.32
CA GLU A 39 -10.42 25.77 -8.05
C GLU A 39 -10.47 24.80 -6.85
N ALA A 40 -11.29 23.75 -6.92
CA ALA A 40 -11.36 22.70 -5.92
C ALA A 40 -10.07 21.85 -5.88
N GLU A 41 -9.50 21.50 -7.03
CA GLU A 41 -8.21 20.79 -7.10
C GLU A 41 -7.06 21.64 -6.56
N GLN A 42 -7.04 22.94 -6.88
CA GLN A 42 -6.03 23.87 -6.36
C GLN A 42 -6.18 24.10 -4.85
N ALA A 43 -7.42 24.20 -4.34
CA ALA A 43 -7.70 24.29 -2.92
C ALA A 43 -7.27 23.02 -2.18
N ALA A 44 -7.56 21.84 -2.73
CA ALA A 44 -7.13 20.56 -2.17
C ALA A 44 -5.59 20.42 -2.18
N ALA A 45 -4.92 20.87 -3.23
CA ALA A 45 -3.46 20.88 -3.31
C ALA A 45 -2.83 21.86 -2.29
N LEU A 46 -3.45 23.02 -2.07
CA LEU A 46 -3.00 23.98 -1.06
C LEU A 46 -3.23 23.46 0.36
N GLU A 47 -4.38 22.84 0.63
CA GLU A 47 -4.69 22.21 1.90
C GLU A 47 -3.73 21.03 2.18
N ALA A 48 -3.39 20.23 1.16
CA ALA A 48 -2.40 19.18 1.27
C ALA A 48 -1.02 19.74 1.65
N LYS A 49 -0.57 20.82 0.99
CA LYS A 49 0.68 21.51 1.34
C LYS A 49 0.66 22.10 2.76
N GLN A 50 -0.46 22.67 3.19
CA GLN A 50 -0.60 23.20 4.55
C GLN A 50 -0.56 22.08 5.60
N LYS A 51 -1.25 20.97 5.35
CA LYS A 51 -1.18 19.77 6.20
C LYS A 51 0.22 19.18 6.24
N GLU A 52 0.94 19.21 5.14
CA GLU A 52 2.34 18.75 5.06
C GLU A 52 3.28 19.66 5.85
N ALA A 53 3.13 20.98 5.73
CA ALA A 53 3.89 21.96 6.51
C ALA A 53 3.57 21.89 8.03
N GLU A 54 2.31 21.66 8.39
CA GLU A 54 1.91 21.44 9.79
C GLU A 54 2.48 20.12 10.32
N LYS A 55 2.44 19.05 9.53
CA LYS A 55 3.11 17.78 9.87
C LYS A 55 4.60 17.99 10.08
N GLU A 56 5.27 18.73 9.20
CA GLU A 56 6.70 19.02 9.32
C GLU A 56 6.99 19.83 10.59
N LYS A 57 6.15 20.82 10.93
CA LYS A 57 6.24 21.58 12.17
C LYS A 57 6.07 20.68 13.40
N LEU A 58 5.05 19.83 13.42
CA LEU A 58 4.79 18.89 14.52
C LEU A 58 5.89 17.82 14.64
N LEU A 59 6.50 17.42 13.52
CA LEU A 59 7.66 16.52 13.49
C LEU A 59 8.90 17.20 14.09
N ARG A 60 9.16 18.47 13.76
CA ARG A 60 10.22 19.28 14.39
C ARG A 60 9.98 19.48 15.88
N GLU A 61 8.72 19.62 16.29
CA GLU A 61 8.30 19.67 17.69
C GLU A 61 8.24 18.28 18.36
N GLN A 62 8.58 17.19 17.65
CA GLN A 62 8.59 15.81 18.16
C GLN A 62 7.23 15.37 18.73
N LYS A 63 6.13 15.76 18.08
CA LYS A 63 4.75 15.45 18.50
C LYS A 63 4.05 14.39 17.64
N LEU A 64 4.69 13.92 16.57
CA LEU A 64 4.13 12.88 15.68
C LEU A 64 4.78 11.52 15.94
N TYR A 65 4.03 10.45 15.70
CA TYR A 65 4.48 9.06 15.79
C TYR A 65 4.97 8.65 17.19
N SER A 66 4.14 8.88 18.20
CA SER A 66 4.42 8.39 19.55
C SER A 66 4.51 6.86 19.59
N GLU A 67 5.35 6.33 20.49
CA GLU A 67 5.49 4.87 20.69
C GLU A 67 4.15 4.22 21.06
N GLN A 68 3.30 4.93 21.80
CA GLN A 68 1.97 4.45 22.17
C GLN A 68 1.06 4.22 20.95
N ASP A 69 1.12 5.09 19.94
CA ASP A 69 0.36 4.91 18.70
C ASP A 69 0.84 3.68 17.94
N PHE A 70 2.16 3.47 17.86
CA PHE A 70 2.74 2.28 17.25
C PHE A 70 2.32 0.99 17.96
N ILE A 71 2.35 0.95 19.30
CA ILE A 71 1.92 -0.20 20.09
C ILE A 71 0.44 -0.49 19.86
N ARG A 72 -0.42 0.54 19.93
CA ARG A 72 -1.87 0.39 19.71
C ARG A 72 -2.16 -0.12 18.30
N PHE A 73 -1.54 0.49 17.29
CA PHE A 73 -1.68 0.08 15.90
C PHE A 73 -1.21 -1.36 15.69
N TYR A 74 -0.07 -1.74 16.26
CA TYR A 74 0.46 -3.09 16.10
C TYR A 74 -0.55 -4.15 16.56
N TYR A 75 -1.03 -4.06 17.81
CA TYR A 75 -1.91 -5.08 18.36
C TYR A 75 -3.34 -5.03 17.81
N ALA A 76 -3.85 -3.83 17.51
CA ALA A 76 -5.24 -3.68 17.06
C ALA A 76 -5.41 -3.81 15.54
N VAL A 77 -4.34 -3.65 14.76
CA VAL A 77 -4.40 -3.61 13.30
C VAL A 77 -3.38 -4.53 12.66
N TYR A 78 -2.10 -4.32 12.93
CA TYR A 78 -1.06 -4.94 12.11
C TYR A 78 -0.89 -6.44 12.39
N ALA A 79 -0.91 -6.87 13.66
CA ALA A 79 -0.77 -8.27 14.02
C ALA A 79 -1.93 -9.14 13.50
N PRO A 80 -3.22 -8.77 13.69
CA PRO A 80 -4.33 -9.53 13.08
C PRO A 80 -4.27 -9.59 11.56
N ALA A 81 -3.84 -8.50 10.91
CA ALA A 81 -3.65 -8.51 9.47
C ALA A 81 -2.55 -9.52 9.09
N LEU A 82 -1.36 -9.42 9.72
CA LEU A 82 -0.23 -10.30 9.43
C LEU A 82 -0.58 -11.78 9.64
N GLU A 83 -1.39 -12.11 10.64
CA GLU A 83 -1.89 -13.46 10.87
C GLU A 83 -2.71 -13.98 9.68
N LEU A 84 -3.63 -13.17 9.14
CA LEU A 84 -4.38 -13.52 7.94
C LEU A 84 -3.46 -13.73 6.74
N LYS A 85 -2.49 -12.83 6.52
CA LYS A 85 -1.52 -12.95 5.43
C LYS A 85 -0.70 -14.24 5.56
N GLN A 86 -0.19 -14.53 6.76
CA GLN A 86 0.60 -15.74 7.00
C GLN A 86 -0.24 -16.99 6.74
N ALA A 87 -1.46 -17.06 7.28
CA ALA A 87 -2.37 -18.18 7.05
C ALA A 87 -2.68 -18.38 5.57
N HIS A 88 -2.84 -17.30 4.80
CA HIS A 88 -3.03 -17.38 3.35
C HIS A 88 -1.84 -18.06 2.67
N PHE A 89 -0.62 -17.59 2.91
CA PHE A 89 0.57 -18.15 2.27
C PHE A 89 0.86 -19.59 2.74
N ASP A 90 0.61 -19.91 4.01
CA ASP A 90 0.74 -21.29 4.51
C ASP A 90 -0.24 -22.24 3.82
N ALA A 91 -1.48 -21.80 3.59
CA ALA A 91 -2.46 -22.58 2.85
C ALA A 91 -2.05 -22.77 1.38
N MET A 92 -1.49 -21.73 0.74
CA MET A 92 -1.02 -21.81 -0.65
C MET A 92 0.21 -22.72 -0.79
N ALA A 93 1.14 -22.68 0.16
CA ALA A 93 2.33 -23.54 0.18
C ALA A 93 1.95 -25.01 0.32
N ASN A 94 0.95 -25.32 1.15
CA ASN A 94 0.47 -26.69 1.35
C ASN A 94 -0.53 -27.16 0.28
N TRP A 95 -0.95 -26.29 -0.65
CA TRP A 95 -2.06 -26.53 -1.57
C TRP A 95 -1.93 -27.80 -2.41
N GLY A 96 -0.71 -28.07 -2.91
CA GLY A 96 -0.43 -29.24 -3.75
C GLY A 96 -0.55 -30.58 -3.02
N SER A 97 -0.48 -30.57 -1.68
CA SER A 97 -0.63 -31.77 -0.84
C SER A 97 -2.08 -32.08 -0.45
N LEU A 98 -2.99 -31.12 -0.65
CA LEU A 98 -4.38 -31.23 -0.24
C LEU A 98 -5.24 -31.92 -1.31
N ASP A 99 -6.12 -32.82 -0.86
CA ASP A 99 -7.22 -33.31 -1.68
C ASP A 99 -8.29 -32.22 -1.87
N GLN A 100 -9.31 -32.51 -2.67
CA GLN A 100 -10.37 -31.54 -2.98
C GLN A 100 -11.09 -31.03 -1.73
N LYS A 101 -11.34 -31.92 -0.77
CA LYS A 101 -12.01 -31.55 0.48
C LYS A 101 -11.12 -30.64 1.33
N GLY A 102 -9.84 -30.99 1.46
CA GLY A 102 -8.85 -30.19 2.18
C GLY A 102 -8.69 -28.78 1.60
N ARG A 103 -8.70 -28.62 0.27
CA ARG A 103 -8.69 -27.30 -0.38
C ARG A 103 -9.94 -26.47 -0.06
N SER A 104 -11.12 -27.10 -0.13
CA SER A 104 -12.38 -26.42 0.22
C SER A 104 -12.40 -25.99 1.68
N ASP A 105 -11.92 -26.85 2.58
CA ASP A 105 -11.87 -26.56 4.01
C ASP A 105 -10.82 -25.47 4.32
N ALA A 106 -9.66 -25.46 3.64
CA ALA A 106 -8.67 -24.39 3.75
C ALA A 106 -9.24 -23.03 3.33
N LEU A 107 -9.96 -22.96 2.22
CA LEU A 107 -10.61 -21.71 1.78
C LEU A 107 -11.64 -21.20 2.79
N LYS A 108 -12.47 -22.09 3.36
CA LYS A 108 -13.43 -21.72 4.42
C LYS A 108 -12.75 -21.22 5.68
N GLN A 109 -11.63 -21.83 6.06
CA GLN A 109 -10.84 -21.37 7.21
C GLN A 109 -10.26 -19.98 6.98
N LEU A 110 -9.74 -19.71 5.78
CA LEU A 110 -9.25 -18.39 5.40
C LEU A 110 -10.36 -17.34 5.37
N GLU A 111 -11.53 -17.67 4.85
CA GLU A 111 -12.71 -16.78 4.85
C GLU A 111 -13.11 -16.43 6.29
N LYS A 112 -13.24 -17.44 7.16
CA LYS A 112 -13.56 -17.23 8.57
C LYS A 112 -12.52 -16.38 9.30
N LEU A 113 -11.23 -16.61 9.03
CA LEU A 113 -10.16 -15.80 9.60
C LEU A 113 -10.24 -14.36 9.10
N ALA A 114 -10.46 -14.15 7.80
CA ALA A 114 -10.62 -12.82 7.23
C ALA A 114 -11.84 -12.07 7.79
N GLU A 115 -12.96 -12.75 8.03
CA GLU A 115 -14.12 -12.15 8.71
C GLU A 115 -13.79 -11.71 10.15
N GLN A 116 -13.01 -12.53 10.88
CA GLN A 116 -12.58 -12.22 12.24
C GLN A 116 -11.61 -11.03 12.23
N THR A 117 -10.59 -11.06 11.36
CA THR A 117 -9.67 -9.95 11.16
C THR A 117 -10.41 -8.67 10.80
N LEU A 118 -11.39 -8.72 9.88
CA LEU A 118 -12.18 -7.55 9.50
C LEU A 118 -12.91 -6.94 10.71
N LYS A 119 -13.58 -7.77 11.52
CA LYS A 119 -14.27 -7.31 12.74
C LYS A 119 -13.32 -6.65 13.74
N GLU A 120 -12.07 -7.10 13.81
CA GLU A 120 -11.04 -6.45 14.62
C GLU A 120 -10.62 -5.12 14.02
N LEU A 121 -10.38 -5.08 12.71
CA LEU A 121 -9.98 -3.87 11.98
C LEU A 121 -11.09 -2.82 11.87
N GLU A 122 -12.35 -3.16 12.06
CA GLU A 122 -13.44 -2.17 12.08
C GLU A 122 -13.56 -1.43 13.41
N LYS A 123 -12.88 -1.91 14.46
CA LYS A 123 -12.81 -1.19 15.74
C LYS A 123 -12.00 0.08 15.57
N LYS A 124 -12.52 1.19 16.13
CA LYS A 124 -11.81 2.47 16.11
C LYS A 124 -10.56 2.40 16.98
N VAL A 125 -9.40 2.69 16.40
CA VAL A 125 -8.12 2.77 17.10
C VAL A 125 -7.70 4.25 17.21
N PRO A 126 -7.52 4.80 18.42
CA PRO A 126 -7.11 6.19 18.58
C PRO A 126 -5.59 6.34 18.32
N LEU A 127 -5.27 6.97 17.18
CA LEU A 127 -3.89 7.24 16.71
C LEU A 127 -3.67 8.76 16.51
N PRO A 128 -3.79 9.58 17.57
CA PRO A 128 -3.80 11.04 17.48
C PRO A 128 -2.52 11.65 16.89
N THR A 129 -1.38 10.95 16.96
CA THR A 129 -0.07 11.47 16.52
C THR A 129 0.41 10.84 15.22
N SER A 130 -0.34 9.90 14.64
CA SER A 130 0.17 9.02 13.59
C SER A 130 -0.75 8.98 12.36
N PRO A 131 -0.79 10.05 11.53
CA PRO A 131 -1.70 10.13 10.40
C PRO A 131 -1.44 9.07 9.31
N LEU A 132 -0.19 8.61 9.15
CA LEU A 132 0.11 7.50 8.24
C LEU A 132 -0.43 6.17 8.76
N LEU A 133 -0.36 5.91 10.07
CA LEU A 133 -0.92 4.70 10.67
C LEU A 133 -2.47 4.68 10.57
N THR A 134 -3.12 5.84 10.72
CA THR A 134 -4.58 5.94 10.48
C THR A 134 -4.95 5.60 9.03
N GLN A 135 -4.16 6.05 8.06
CA GLN A 135 -4.40 5.70 6.65
C GLN A 135 -4.04 4.24 6.36
N ALA A 136 -2.99 3.71 6.97
CA ALA A 136 -2.62 2.30 6.87
C ALA A 136 -3.73 1.41 7.40
N HIS A 137 -4.33 1.79 8.55
CA HIS A 137 -5.48 1.10 9.13
C HIS A 137 -6.63 1.01 8.13
N ALA A 138 -7.04 2.14 7.53
CA ALA A 138 -8.10 2.14 6.52
C ALA A 138 -7.77 1.23 5.30
N ASN A 139 -6.52 1.25 4.83
CA ASN A 139 -6.09 0.43 3.69
C ASN A 139 -6.02 -1.07 4.04
N PHE A 140 -5.59 -1.45 5.25
CA PHE A 140 -5.68 -2.83 5.71
C PHE A 140 -7.14 -3.29 5.81
N THR A 141 -8.03 -2.48 6.38
CA THR A 141 -9.47 -2.81 6.43
C THR A 141 -10.04 -3.01 5.03
N ASN A 142 -9.70 -2.13 4.08
CA ASN A 142 -10.13 -2.26 2.68
C ASN A 142 -9.53 -3.51 2.00
N SER A 143 -8.27 -3.83 2.29
CA SER A 143 -7.61 -5.04 1.79
C SER A 143 -8.33 -6.31 2.25
N VAL A 144 -8.72 -6.39 3.53
CA VAL A 144 -9.44 -7.55 4.09
C VAL A 144 -10.87 -7.63 3.53
N ARG A 145 -11.57 -6.50 3.35
CA ARG A 145 -12.88 -6.51 2.66
C ARG A 145 -12.77 -7.04 1.23
N ALA A 146 -11.83 -6.50 0.45
CA ALA A 146 -11.59 -6.95 -0.91
C ALA A 146 -11.16 -8.43 -0.97
N TYR A 147 -10.45 -8.92 0.05
CA TYR A 147 -10.09 -10.34 0.18
C TYR A 147 -11.34 -11.21 0.30
N LEU A 148 -12.27 -10.84 1.20
CA LEU A 148 -13.54 -11.55 1.39
C LEU A 148 -14.39 -11.55 0.11
N ASP A 149 -14.54 -10.39 -0.53
CA ASP A 149 -15.28 -10.26 -1.80
C ASP A 149 -14.70 -11.19 -2.89
N SER A 150 -13.37 -11.29 -2.96
CA SER A 150 -12.68 -12.18 -3.89
C SER A 150 -12.85 -13.66 -3.52
N MET A 151 -12.83 -14.02 -2.23
CA MET A 151 -13.04 -15.39 -1.78
C MET A 151 -14.45 -15.89 -2.10
N GLU A 152 -15.47 -15.03 -1.98
CA GLU A 152 -16.83 -15.36 -2.39
C GLU A 152 -16.89 -15.72 -3.88
N ARG A 153 -16.22 -14.94 -4.75
CA ARG A 153 -16.15 -15.21 -6.19
C ARG A 153 -15.45 -16.52 -6.50
N ILE A 154 -14.27 -16.74 -5.90
CA ILE A 154 -13.47 -17.97 -6.05
C ILE A 154 -14.32 -19.20 -5.69
N ARG A 155 -15.18 -19.10 -4.67
CA ARG A 155 -16.07 -20.18 -4.23
C ARG A 155 -17.29 -20.36 -5.14
N SER A 156 -17.84 -19.27 -5.67
CA SER A 156 -19.03 -19.29 -6.53
C SER A 156 -18.76 -19.86 -7.92
N ASP A 157 -17.52 -19.78 -8.40
CA ASP A 157 -17.12 -20.43 -9.65
C ASP A 157 -17.24 -21.95 -9.50
N GLN A 158 -18.16 -22.55 -10.27
CA GLN A 158 -18.52 -23.98 -10.24
C GLN A 158 -17.34 -24.93 -10.51
N ASN A 159 -16.18 -24.39 -10.88
CA ASN A 159 -14.90 -25.08 -11.08
C ASN A 159 -13.89 -24.83 -9.95
N SER A 160 -14.33 -24.46 -8.73
CA SER A 160 -13.44 -24.24 -7.56
C SER A 160 -12.47 -25.40 -7.26
N ASN A 161 -12.74 -26.61 -7.80
CA ASN A 161 -11.83 -27.76 -7.81
C ASN A 161 -10.53 -27.55 -8.62
N ALA A 162 -10.46 -26.51 -9.47
CA ALA A 162 -9.33 -26.16 -10.34
C ALA A 162 -8.61 -24.88 -9.93
N ALA A 163 -8.98 -24.23 -8.82
CA ALA A 163 -8.32 -23.02 -8.35
C ALA A 163 -6.88 -23.37 -7.93
N THR A 164 -5.91 -23.05 -8.79
CA THR A 164 -4.48 -23.11 -8.43
C THR A 164 -4.14 -21.90 -7.55
N PRO A 165 -3.05 -21.94 -6.77
CA PRO A 165 -2.59 -20.77 -6.01
C PRO A 165 -2.43 -19.52 -6.90
N ALA A 166 -1.95 -19.69 -8.14
CA ALA A 166 -1.85 -18.61 -9.12
C ALA A 166 -3.23 -18.02 -9.51
N ALA A 167 -4.25 -18.86 -9.68
CA ALA A 167 -5.61 -18.40 -9.97
C ALA A 167 -6.27 -17.70 -8.77
N ILE A 168 -5.98 -18.16 -7.54
CA ILE A 168 -6.42 -17.50 -6.32
C ILE A 168 -5.75 -16.13 -6.20
N ALA A 169 -4.43 -16.08 -6.39
CA ALA A 169 -3.66 -14.83 -6.31
C ALA A 169 -4.14 -13.79 -7.34
N SER A 170 -4.46 -14.18 -8.58
CA SER A 170 -4.94 -13.25 -9.59
C SER A 170 -6.30 -12.61 -9.23
N ASN A 171 -7.16 -13.35 -8.55
CA ASN A 171 -8.45 -12.87 -8.04
C ASN A 171 -8.30 -11.91 -6.84
N LEU A 172 -7.13 -11.85 -6.20
CA LEU A 172 -6.88 -11.04 -5.01
C LEU A 172 -6.23 -9.67 -5.31
N THR A 173 -6.08 -9.28 -6.58
CA THR A 173 -5.36 -8.07 -6.99
C THR A 173 -5.75 -6.81 -6.21
N LEU A 174 -7.04 -6.57 -5.96
CA LEU A 174 -7.50 -5.39 -5.21
C LEU A 174 -7.08 -5.44 -3.73
N SER A 175 -7.21 -6.61 -3.12
CA SER A 175 -6.77 -6.86 -1.75
C SER A 175 -5.26 -6.68 -1.61
N GLN A 176 -4.49 -7.24 -2.53
CA GLN A 176 -3.02 -7.14 -2.60
C GLN A 176 -2.54 -5.70 -2.74
N ASN A 177 -3.11 -4.92 -3.65
CA ASN A 177 -2.71 -3.52 -3.85
C ASN A 177 -3.01 -2.66 -2.61
N SER A 178 -4.19 -2.85 -2.01
CA SER A 178 -4.56 -2.16 -0.76
C SER A 178 -3.63 -2.54 0.38
N TRP A 179 -3.26 -3.82 0.48
CA TRP A 179 -2.29 -4.32 1.45
C TRP A 179 -0.93 -3.64 1.29
N LEU A 180 -0.38 -3.67 0.07
CA LEU A 180 0.93 -3.10 -0.23
C LEU A 180 0.97 -1.59 0.07
N THR A 181 -0.12 -0.88 -0.22
CA THR A 181 -0.28 0.54 0.14
C THR A 181 -0.27 0.75 1.65
N ALA A 182 -1.01 -0.08 2.41
CA ALA A 182 -0.99 -0.01 3.87
C ALA A 182 0.40 -0.30 4.45
N GLN A 183 1.08 -1.31 3.89
CA GLN A 183 2.43 -1.70 4.27
C GLN A 183 3.41 -0.54 4.07
N GLU A 184 3.43 0.10 2.91
CA GLU A 184 4.25 1.30 2.67
C GLU A 184 4.03 2.38 3.74
N MET A 185 2.77 2.66 4.10
CA MET A 185 2.43 3.67 5.11
C MET A 185 2.97 3.31 6.50
N VAL A 186 2.95 2.02 6.86
CA VAL A 186 3.55 1.53 8.12
C VAL A 186 5.05 1.77 8.12
N TYR A 187 5.79 1.28 7.12
CA TYR A 187 7.26 1.44 7.12
C TYR A 187 7.68 2.89 6.95
N HIS A 188 6.92 3.69 6.21
CA HIS A 188 7.15 5.15 6.14
C HIS A 188 6.98 5.78 7.54
N SER A 189 5.94 5.43 8.29
CA SER A 189 5.77 5.98 9.64
C SER A 189 6.93 5.61 10.57
N VAL A 190 7.48 4.40 10.46
CA VAL A 190 8.65 3.97 11.25
C VAL A 190 9.92 4.69 10.80
N ALA A 191 10.13 4.89 9.50
CA ALA A 191 11.25 5.69 8.99
C ALA A 191 11.15 7.16 9.43
N ALA A 192 9.95 7.73 9.46
CA ALA A 192 9.70 9.09 9.95
C ALA A 192 9.98 9.21 11.46
N TRP A 193 9.65 8.17 12.24
CA TRP A 193 10.03 8.08 13.65
C TRP A 193 11.55 8.04 13.82
N GLU A 194 12.26 7.19 13.08
CA GLU A 194 13.74 7.10 13.16
C GLU A 194 14.39 8.45 12.79
N SER A 195 13.91 9.08 11.72
CA SER A 195 14.32 10.41 11.26
C SER A 195 14.16 11.48 12.35
N ALA A 196 13.03 11.48 13.06
CA ALA A 196 12.72 12.51 14.05
C ALA A 196 13.41 12.29 15.41
N TYR A 197 13.44 11.05 15.91
CA TYR A 197 13.83 10.76 17.29
C TYR A 197 15.23 10.17 17.42
N VAL A 198 15.69 9.40 16.43
CA VAL A 198 16.99 8.71 16.47
C VAL A 198 18.04 9.51 15.70
N GLU A 199 17.85 9.68 14.39
CA GLU A 199 18.80 10.34 13.50
C GLU A 199 18.82 11.85 13.64
N LYS A 200 17.68 12.44 14.04
CA LYS A 200 17.45 13.90 14.13
C LYS A 200 17.81 14.62 12.83
N LYS A 201 17.54 13.97 11.70
CA LYS A 201 17.79 14.45 10.34
C LYS A 201 16.55 14.24 9.50
N PRO A 202 16.12 15.22 8.69
CA PRO A 202 14.94 15.07 7.87
C PRO A 202 15.12 13.94 6.85
N MET A 203 14.09 13.13 6.70
CA MET A 203 14.01 12.12 5.65
C MET A 203 13.96 12.80 4.27
N PRO A 204 14.51 12.18 3.20
CA PRO A 204 14.30 12.67 1.84
C PRO A 204 12.81 12.83 1.53
N GLN A 205 12.43 13.98 0.95
CA GLN A 205 11.04 14.31 0.60
C GLN A 205 10.46 13.36 -0.46
N THR A 206 11.31 12.83 -1.32
CA THR A 206 10.93 11.84 -2.33
C THR A 206 11.90 10.66 -2.27
N ALA A 207 11.37 9.46 -2.47
CA ALA A 207 12.20 8.28 -2.64
C ALA A 207 13.03 8.42 -3.92
N PRO A 208 14.33 8.08 -3.88
CA PRO A 208 15.18 8.12 -5.07
C PRO A 208 14.70 7.11 -6.12
N ALA A 209 14.71 7.51 -7.40
CA ALA A 209 14.29 6.64 -8.50
C ALA A 209 15.22 5.42 -8.68
N THR A 210 16.50 5.58 -8.32
CA THR A 210 17.49 4.50 -8.32
C THR A 210 18.31 4.58 -7.04
N VAL A 211 18.67 3.42 -6.49
CA VAL A 211 19.50 3.31 -5.29
C VAL A 211 20.68 2.42 -5.59
N THR A 212 21.87 3.00 -5.62
CA THR A 212 23.11 2.23 -5.74
C THR A 212 23.39 1.44 -4.47
N ALA A 213 24.17 0.37 -4.57
CA ALA A 213 24.63 -0.40 -3.40
C ALA A 213 25.37 0.49 -2.37
N ALA A 214 26.08 1.52 -2.84
CA ALA A 214 26.78 2.48 -1.98
C ALA A 214 25.80 3.39 -1.22
N GLN A 215 24.78 3.93 -1.90
CA GLN A 215 23.74 4.75 -1.27
C GLN A 215 22.93 3.94 -0.26
N TRP A 216 22.57 2.70 -0.62
CA TRP A 216 21.83 1.80 0.27
C TRP A 216 22.51 1.66 1.64
N LYS A 217 23.82 1.43 1.67
CA LYS A 217 24.60 1.28 2.91
C LYS A 217 24.64 2.54 3.78
N GLN A 218 24.40 3.72 3.22
CA GLN A 218 24.39 4.98 3.96
C GLN A 218 23.03 5.29 4.59
N TYR A 219 21.97 4.60 4.14
CA TYR A 219 20.63 4.86 4.65
C TYR A 219 20.41 4.22 6.02
N PRO A 220 19.72 4.93 6.94
CA PRO A 220 19.22 4.35 8.18
C PRO A 220 18.38 3.09 7.92
N PHE A 221 18.34 2.18 8.89
CA PHE A 221 17.71 0.88 8.70
C PHE A 221 16.22 1.02 8.39
N HIS A 222 15.47 1.83 9.14
CA HIS A 222 14.03 1.93 8.92
C HIS A 222 13.73 2.63 7.58
N TYR A 223 14.58 3.57 7.14
CA TYR A 223 14.46 4.10 5.78
C TYR A 223 14.68 3.02 4.70
N ARG A 224 15.63 2.10 4.89
CA ARG A 224 15.81 0.94 3.97
C ARG A 224 14.60 0.01 3.94
N THR A 225 13.97 -0.26 5.08
CA THR A 225 12.73 -1.07 5.11
C THR A 225 11.57 -0.36 4.40
N TYR A 226 11.49 0.97 4.50
CA TYR A 226 10.53 1.76 3.72
C TYR A 226 10.80 1.67 2.21
N LEU A 227 12.07 1.79 1.78
CA LEU A 227 12.44 1.61 0.38
C LEU A 227 12.10 0.19 -0.12
N ALA A 228 12.30 -0.84 0.71
CA ALA A 228 11.90 -2.21 0.39
C ALA A 228 10.37 -2.33 0.22
N ALA A 229 9.57 -1.69 1.09
CA ALA A 229 8.12 -1.63 0.95
C ALA A 229 7.68 -0.96 -0.37
N LEU A 230 8.32 0.15 -0.75
CA LEU A 230 8.09 0.82 -2.04
C LEU A 230 8.42 -0.11 -3.21
N PHE A 231 9.53 -0.84 -3.15
CA PHE A 231 9.88 -1.82 -4.20
C PHE A 231 8.84 -2.93 -4.31
N MET A 232 8.37 -3.49 -3.19
CA MET A 232 7.33 -4.52 -3.19
C MET A 232 6.04 -4.00 -3.84
N SER A 233 5.59 -2.81 -3.44
CA SER A 233 4.38 -2.17 -3.97
C SER A 233 4.48 -1.81 -5.47
N ALA A 234 5.58 -1.17 -5.88
CA ALA A 234 5.82 -0.82 -7.27
C ALA A 234 5.84 -2.03 -8.22
N ASN A 235 6.27 -3.20 -7.71
CA ASN A 235 6.28 -4.46 -8.45
C ASN A 235 5.05 -5.34 -8.18
N LYS A 236 4.06 -4.85 -7.41
CA LYS A 236 2.86 -5.61 -6.98
C LYS A 236 3.21 -6.96 -6.34
N HIS A 237 4.32 -6.99 -5.61
CA HIS A 237 4.87 -8.19 -5.02
C HIS A 237 4.33 -8.37 -3.60
N TRP A 238 3.12 -8.92 -3.51
CA TRP A 238 2.53 -9.37 -2.26
C TRP A 238 2.93 -10.83 -2.02
N ASP A 239 3.80 -11.04 -1.02
CA ASP A 239 4.42 -12.34 -0.72
C ASP A 239 4.43 -12.61 0.80
N SER A 240 4.71 -13.83 1.22
CA SER A 240 4.72 -14.35 2.59
C SER A 240 5.58 -13.54 3.58
N TYR A 241 6.67 -12.94 3.11
CA TYR A 241 7.60 -12.16 3.92
C TYR A 241 7.26 -10.67 3.94
N ASN A 242 7.92 -9.91 4.81
CA ASN A 242 7.72 -8.47 4.98
C ASN A 242 8.95 -7.65 4.57
N PRO A 243 8.84 -6.32 4.43
CA PRO A 243 9.94 -5.46 4.02
C PRO A 243 11.22 -5.60 4.85
N GLU A 244 11.14 -5.85 6.16
CA GLU A 244 12.31 -6.10 7.00
C GLU A 244 13.09 -7.35 6.59
N ASP A 245 12.39 -8.41 6.16
CA ASP A 245 13.01 -9.65 5.69
C ASP A 245 13.74 -9.40 4.37
N LEU A 246 13.10 -8.67 3.45
CA LEU A 246 13.71 -8.25 2.19
C LEU A 246 14.93 -7.36 2.43
N THR A 247 14.85 -6.40 3.34
CA THR A 247 15.98 -5.54 3.72
C THR A 247 17.13 -6.36 4.28
N ALA A 248 16.87 -7.34 5.15
CA ALA A 248 17.92 -8.20 5.70
C ALA A 248 18.64 -9.02 4.63
N ARG A 249 17.90 -9.53 3.64
CA ARG A 249 18.48 -10.26 2.50
C ARG A 249 19.23 -9.36 1.54
N LEU A 250 18.72 -8.15 1.28
CA LEU A 250 19.43 -7.14 0.49
C LEU A 250 20.75 -6.76 1.14
N ASP A 251 20.76 -6.51 2.45
CA ASP A 251 21.98 -6.18 3.19
C ASP A 251 23.01 -7.30 3.11
N LEU A 252 22.57 -8.55 3.26
CA LEU A 252 23.44 -9.71 3.14
C LEU A 252 24.02 -9.84 1.73
N LEU A 253 23.19 -9.73 0.69
CA LEU A 253 23.62 -9.84 -0.71
C LEU A 253 24.57 -8.70 -1.10
N LEU A 254 24.22 -7.45 -0.80
CA LEU A 254 25.03 -6.27 -1.16
C LEU A 254 26.33 -6.13 -0.36
N ALA A 255 26.46 -6.89 0.74
CA ALA A 255 27.71 -7.03 1.49
C ALA A 255 28.59 -8.18 0.98
N SER A 256 28.06 -9.09 0.17
CA SER A 256 28.78 -10.28 -0.31
C SER A 256 29.78 -9.96 -1.43
N SER A 257 30.83 -10.78 -1.56
CA SER A 257 31.75 -10.78 -2.69
C SER A 257 31.05 -11.17 -4.00
N GLU A 258 30.07 -12.06 -3.90
CA GLU A 258 29.28 -12.61 -4.99
C GLU A 258 28.49 -11.51 -5.72
N SER A 259 27.99 -10.52 -4.98
CA SER A 259 27.35 -9.34 -5.57
C SER A 259 28.30 -8.55 -6.48
N GLN A 260 29.60 -8.49 -6.14
CA GLN A 260 30.60 -7.83 -6.98
C GLN A 260 30.91 -8.67 -8.22
N THR A 261 31.03 -10.00 -8.06
CA THR A 261 31.27 -10.93 -9.18
C THR A 261 30.11 -10.94 -10.18
N LEU A 262 28.87 -10.82 -9.71
CA LEU A 262 27.67 -10.77 -10.54
C LEU A 262 27.39 -9.37 -11.11
N GLY A 263 28.22 -8.36 -10.81
CA GLY A 263 28.04 -6.99 -11.29
C GLY A 263 26.78 -6.30 -10.77
N ILE A 264 26.28 -6.70 -9.60
CA ILE A 264 25.10 -6.10 -8.98
C ILE A 264 25.53 -4.77 -8.33
N THR A 265 25.19 -3.66 -8.98
CA THR A 265 25.60 -2.31 -8.56
C THR A 265 24.47 -1.48 -7.94
N ASP A 266 23.22 -1.92 -8.10
CA ASP A 266 22.03 -1.25 -7.60
C ASP A 266 21.05 -2.20 -6.90
N VAL A 267 20.20 -1.63 -6.06
CA VAL A 267 19.23 -2.35 -5.23
C VAL A 267 18.16 -3.02 -6.08
N ALA A 268 17.74 -2.42 -7.19
CA ALA A 268 16.70 -3.01 -8.04
C ALA A 268 17.19 -4.30 -8.71
N ALA A 269 18.45 -4.33 -9.16
CA ALA A 269 19.10 -5.54 -9.65
C ALA A 269 19.22 -6.61 -8.55
N ALA A 270 19.60 -6.21 -7.32
CA ALA A 270 19.67 -7.12 -6.18
C ALA A 270 18.31 -7.74 -5.84
N VAL A 271 17.24 -6.93 -5.80
CA VAL A 271 15.86 -7.40 -5.57
C VAL A 271 15.46 -8.44 -6.63
N LYS A 272 15.74 -8.17 -7.91
CA LYS A 272 15.43 -9.13 -9.00
C LYS A 272 16.14 -10.46 -8.82
N VAL A 273 17.41 -10.45 -8.41
CA VAL A 273 18.16 -11.67 -8.12
C VAL A 273 17.53 -12.43 -6.96
N LEU A 274 17.18 -11.73 -5.87
CA LEU A 274 16.54 -12.35 -4.71
C LEU A 274 15.19 -12.97 -5.05
N TYR A 275 14.38 -12.30 -5.87
CA TYR A 275 13.09 -12.85 -6.33
C TYR A 275 13.27 -14.03 -7.27
N ALA A 276 14.21 -13.96 -8.21
CA ALA A 276 14.46 -15.03 -9.17
C ALA A 276 15.01 -16.31 -8.51
N THR A 277 15.64 -16.18 -7.34
CA THR A 277 16.24 -17.28 -6.59
C THR A 277 15.41 -17.71 -5.38
N ASP A 278 14.22 -17.13 -5.18
CA ASP A 278 13.36 -17.38 -4.03
C ASP A 278 14.12 -17.29 -2.69
N ALA A 279 14.98 -16.28 -2.58
CA ALA A 279 15.96 -16.19 -1.49
C ALA A 279 15.44 -15.48 -0.24
N VAL A 280 14.20 -14.96 -0.26
CA VAL A 280 13.61 -14.17 0.82
C VAL A 280 12.46 -14.94 1.46
N HIS A 281 12.53 -15.09 2.78
CA HIS A 281 11.58 -15.88 3.54
C HIS A 281 11.11 -15.11 4.77
N PHE A 282 9.91 -15.44 5.23
CA PHE A 282 9.38 -14.90 6.47
C PHE A 282 10.33 -15.15 7.66
N GLY A 283 10.62 -14.09 8.41
CA GLY A 283 11.48 -14.15 9.60
C GLY A 283 12.98 -14.14 9.31
N ASP A 284 13.41 -13.92 8.07
CA ASP A 284 14.81 -13.71 7.73
C ASP A 284 15.42 -12.52 8.47
N PHE A 285 14.65 -11.45 8.70
CA PHE A 285 15.08 -10.34 9.55
C PHE A 285 15.47 -10.84 10.94
N LYS A 286 14.58 -11.59 11.62
CA LYS A 286 14.83 -12.09 12.98
C LYS A 286 16.05 -13.00 13.04
N LYS A 287 16.22 -13.88 12.05
CA LYS A 287 17.39 -14.79 11.96
C LYS A 287 18.69 -14.02 11.78
N LEU A 288 18.67 -12.95 10.99
CA LEU A 288 19.86 -12.16 10.64
C LEU A 288 20.12 -11.01 11.62
N ASN A 289 19.14 -10.64 12.45
CA ASN A 289 19.18 -9.45 13.31
C ASN A 289 20.42 -9.40 14.20
N GLY A 290 20.70 -10.49 14.94
CA GLY A 290 21.86 -10.56 15.83
C GLY A 290 23.22 -10.45 15.10
N LYS A 291 23.27 -10.83 13.82
CA LYS A 291 24.48 -10.77 12.99
C LYS A 291 24.65 -9.41 12.32
N LEU A 292 23.56 -8.83 11.80
CA LEU A 292 23.62 -7.64 10.94
C LEU A 292 23.33 -6.33 11.70
N TYR A 293 22.54 -6.37 12.78
CA TYR A 293 21.94 -5.19 13.40
C TYR A 293 22.05 -5.21 14.93
N SER A 294 23.23 -5.56 15.46
CA SER A 294 23.46 -5.69 16.90
C SER A 294 23.21 -4.42 17.74
N VAL A 295 23.10 -3.24 17.11
CA VAL A 295 22.86 -1.95 17.78
C VAL A 295 21.71 -1.17 17.12
N LEU A 296 20.63 -1.86 16.76
CA LEU A 296 19.48 -1.22 16.10
C LEU A 296 18.56 -0.52 17.11
N ASN A 297 18.33 0.78 16.92
CA ASN A 297 17.29 1.51 17.63
C ASN A 297 15.94 1.30 16.91
N THR A 298 14.94 0.82 17.63
CA THR A 298 13.62 0.49 17.06
C THR A 298 12.52 1.11 17.90
N PRO A 299 11.38 1.51 17.29
CA PRO A 299 10.21 1.82 18.09
C PRO A 299 9.81 0.58 18.90
N GLU A 300 9.11 0.78 20.02
CA GLU A 300 8.69 -0.31 20.91
C GLU A 300 7.55 -1.18 20.34
N ILE A 301 7.75 -1.75 19.15
CA ILE A 301 6.82 -2.67 18.51
C ILE A 301 7.39 -4.10 18.45
N PRO A 302 6.55 -5.14 18.66
CA PRO A 302 7.00 -6.52 18.60
C PRO A 302 7.54 -6.98 17.23
N LEU A 303 7.34 -6.20 16.17
CA LEU A 303 7.92 -6.47 14.85
C LEU A 303 9.44 -6.63 14.91
N TYR A 304 10.11 -5.79 15.70
CA TYR A 304 11.58 -5.73 15.77
C TYR A 304 12.19 -6.39 17.01
N LYS A 305 11.35 -7.00 17.86
CA LYS A 305 11.78 -7.73 19.06
C LYS A 305 11.98 -9.22 18.76
#